data_AF-A0A0C9ZH30-F1
#
_entry.id   AF-A0A0C9ZH30-F1
#
_cell.length_a   1.000
_cell.length_b   1.000
_cell.length_c   1.000
_cell.angle_alpha   90.00
_cell.angle_beta   90.00
_cell.angle_gamma   90.00
#
_symmetry.space_group_name_H-M   'P 1'
#
loop_
_entity.id
_entity.type
_entity.pdbx_description
1 polymer ?
#
loop_
_entity_poly.entity_id
_entity_poly.type
_entity_poly.pdbx_seq_one_letter_code
_entity_poly.pdbx_strand_id
1 'polypeptide(L)'
;HANMLPFQHNLKNQCHHATLGMATLQPTHSLHKGIATAYHCLAERNFEGNKRHPSPIHKTFNEFKINSTETIQSVRHLSELTTDVETHIAETKERAYKEDEMAREELRAYSDGSMIDGGVGGAAVLMKGKEKIRERRFYLGSADKYTVYEGEVVGMILAVKLL
;
A
#
# COMPACT_ATOMS: atom_id res chain seq x y z
N HIS A 1 -5.92 21.06 -0.10
CA HIS A 1 -4.83 20.68 0.82
C HIS A 1 -3.96 19.62 0.15
N ALA A 2 -2.67 19.89 -0.03
CA ALA A 2 -1.74 18.87 -0.51
C ALA A 2 -1.71 17.74 0.53
N ASN A 3 -1.99 16.50 0.12
CA ASN A 3 -2.05 15.31 0.96
C ASN A 3 -0.65 14.88 1.44
N MET A 4 0.09 15.82 2.03
CA MET A 4 1.47 15.68 2.47
C MET A 4 1.51 15.77 3.99
N LEU A 5 2.26 14.84 4.59
CA LEU A 5 2.58 14.91 6.01
C LEU A 5 3.39 16.18 6.32
N PRO A 6 3.29 16.73 7.54
CA PRO A 6 4.19 17.78 8.01
C PRO A 6 5.66 17.39 7.77
N PHE A 7 6.50 18.35 7.40
CA PHE A 7 7.88 18.12 6.94
C PHE A 7 8.67 17.13 7.81
N GLN A 8 8.62 17.29 9.14
CA GLN A 8 9.34 16.42 10.08
C GLN A 8 8.87 14.95 10.01
N HIS A 9 7.56 14.73 9.85
CA HIS A 9 7.00 13.39 9.70
C HIS A 9 7.38 12.79 8.35
N ASN A 10 7.40 13.60 7.29
CA ASN A 10 7.85 13.16 5.97
C ASN A 10 9.33 12.72 6.01
N LEU A 11 10.20 13.52 6.63
CA LEU A 11 11.61 13.19 6.79
C LEU A 11 11.82 11.90 7.59
N LYS A 12 11.12 11.75 8.72
CA LYS A 12 11.16 10.51 9.52
C LYS A 12 10.69 9.30 8.72
N ASN A 13 9.61 9.44 7.95
CA ASN A 13 9.08 8.37 7.12
C ASN A 13 10.08 7.95 6.03
N GLN A 14 10.72 8.91 5.36
CA GLN A 14 11.76 8.62 4.37
C GLN A 14 12.97 7.90 5.00
N CYS A 15 13.45 8.38 6.16
CA CYS A 15 14.53 7.72 6.89
C CYS A 15 14.15 6.32 7.35
N HIS A 16 12.90 6.11 7.78
CA HIS A 16 12.39 4.81 8.20
C HIS A 16 12.36 3.83 7.01
N HIS A 17 11.77 4.21 5.87
CA HIS A 17 11.75 3.39 4.66
C HIS A 17 13.16 3.06 4.15
N ALA A 18 14.08 4.02 4.14
CA ALA A 18 15.46 3.78 3.75
C ALA A 18 16.14 2.78 4.71
N THR A 19 15.88 2.89 6.02
CA THR A 19 16.45 1.97 7.01
C THR A 19 15.87 0.57 6.89
N LEU A 20 14.57 0.44 6.65
CA LEU A 20 13.93 -0.85 6.32
C LEU A 20 14.54 -1.46 5.06
N GLY A 21 14.71 -0.69 3.99
CA GLY A 21 15.33 -1.17 2.75
C GLY A 21 16.76 -1.66 2.96
N MET A 22 17.54 -0.96 3.79
CA MET A 22 18.88 -1.40 4.18
C MET A 22 18.84 -2.73 4.95
N ALA A 23 17.88 -2.90 5.85
CA ALA A 23 17.73 -4.13 6.64
C ALA A 23 17.37 -5.35 5.78
N THR A 24 16.65 -5.14 4.67
CA THR A 24 16.22 -6.22 3.75
C THR A 24 17.21 -6.51 2.62
N LEU A 25 18.41 -5.92 2.62
CA LEU A 25 19.39 -6.13 1.55
C LEU A 25 19.86 -7.59 1.50
N GLN A 26 19.90 -8.15 0.30
CA GLN A 26 20.39 -9.50 0.07
C GLN A 26 21.87 -9.64 0.45
N PRO A 27 22.33 -10.84 0.89
CA PRO A 27 23.73 -11.08 1.26
C PRO A 27 24.76 -10.77 0.15
N THR A 28 24.33 -10.79 -1.11
CA THR A 28 25.14 -10.46 -2.29
C THR A 28 25.44 -8.96 -2.42
N HIS A 29 24.72 -8.10 -1.71
CA HIS A 29 24.89 -6.65 -1.79
C HIS A 29 26.18 -6.20 -1.07
N SER A 30 26.93 -5.28 -1.67
CA SER A 30 28.22 -4.79 -1.15
C SER A 30 28.13 -4.22 0.27
N LEU A 31 27.02 -3.53 0.58
CA LEU A 31 26.76 -2.93 1.90
C LEU A 31 26.20 -3.91 2.94
N HIS A 32 25.80 -5.13 2.55
CA HIS A 32 25.12 -6.07 3.46
C HIS A 32 25.96 -6.37 4.70
N LYS A 33 27.26 -6.63 4.53
CA LYS A 33 28.17 -6.93 5.66
C LYS A 33 28.18 -5.82 6.70
N GLY A 34 28.31 -4.56 6.25
CA GLY A 34 28.36 -3.41 7.16
C GLY A 34 27.06 -3.18 7.91
N ILE A 35 25.92 -3.41 7.25
CA ILE A 35 24.60 -3.29 7.84
C ILE A 35 24.33 -4.43 8.83
N ALA A 36 24.64 -5.67 8.46
CA ALA A 36 24.53 -6.83 9.34
C ALA A 36 25.37 -6.67 10.61
N THR A 37 26.62 -6.20 10.50
CA THR A 37 27.47 -5.90 11.67
C THR A 37 26.84 -4.84 12.58
N ALA A 38 26.31 -3.75 12.01
CA ALA A 38 25.64 -2.71 12.79
C ALA A 38 24.40 -3.25 13.51
N TYR A 39 23.60 -4.05 12.83
CA TYR A 39 22.43 -4.72 13.40
C TYR A 39 22.82 -5.68 14.54
N HIS A 40 23.79 -6.57 14.34
CA HIS A 40 24.23 -7.52 15.37
C HIS A 40 24.77 -6.79 16.61
N CYS A 41 25.54 -5.72 16.43
CA CYS A 41 25.98 -4.87 17.53
C CYS A 41 24.82 -4.27 18.33
N LEU A 42 23.71 -3.90 17.68
CA LEU A 42 22.53 -3.38 18.37
C LEU A 42 21.70 -4.48 19.02
N ALA A 43 21.58 -5.63 18.37
CA ALA A 43 20.86 -6.80 18.88
C ALA A 43 21.49 -7.34 20.18
N GLU A 44 22.83 -7.40 20.25
CA GLU A 44 23.56 -7.73 21.49
C GLU A 44 23.26 -6.76 22.66
N ARG A 45 22.76 -5.56 22.35
CA ARG A 45 22.47 -4.47 23.30
C ARG A 45 20.96 -4.21 23.42
N ASN A 46 20.13 -5.17 23.00
CA ASN A 46 18.67 -5.09 23.01
C ASN A 46 18.08 -3.84 22.35
N PHE A 47 18.79 -3.18 21.42
CA PHE A 47 18.38 -1.89 20.84
C PHE A 47 18.09 -0.80 21.91
N GLU A 48 18.79 -0.89 23.04
CA GLU A 48 18.71 0.08 24.15
C GLU A 48 20.07 0.77 24.37
N GLY A 49 21.16 0.08 24.06
CA GLY A 49 22.53 0.57 24.26
C GLY A 49 23.15 1.21 23.01
N ASN A 50 23.72 2.40 23.17
CA ASN A 50 24.51 3.04 22.12
C ASN A 50 25.95 2.53 22.11
N LYS A 51 26.45 2.18 20.91
CA LYS A 51 27.88 1.98 20.67
C LYS A 51 28.65 3.25 21.05
N ARG A 52 29.85 3.14 21.61
CA ARG A 52 30.72 4.28 22.00
C ARG A 52 30.93 5.28 20.85
N HIS A 53 31.03 4.77 19.60
CA HIS A 53 31.11 5.56 18.38
C HIS A 53 30.10 5.03 17.35
N PRO A 54 28.82 5.45 17.42
CA PRO A 54 27.78 4.94 16.54
C PRO A 54 27.83 5.64 15.19
N SER A 55 27.95 4.87 14.11
CA SER A 55 27.78 5.41 12.75
C SER A 55 26.31 5.81 12.52
N PRO A 56 26.00 6.60 11.47
CA PRO A 56 24.62 6.96 11.14
C PRO A 56 23.67 5.75 11.04
N ILE A 57 24.15 4.63 10.50
CA ILE A 57 23.39 3.37 10.40
C ILE A 57 23.00 2.84 11.79
N HIS A 58 23.89 2.89 12.78
CA HIS A 58 23.57 2.44 14.13
C HIS A 58 22.47 3.31 14.74
N LYS A 59 22.52 4.62 14.50
CA LYS A 59 21.53 5.57 15.02
C LYS A 59 20.15 5.33 14.42
N THR A 60 20.05 5.11 13.10
CA THR A 60 18.75 4.90 12.45
C THR A 60 18.12 3.57 12.83
N PHE A 61 18.91 2.48 12.92
CA PHE A 61 18.39 1.18 13.37
C PHE A 61 17.91 1.21 14.82
N ASN A 62 18.60 1.95 15.70
CA ASN A 62 18.20 2.13 17.09
C ASN A 62 16.95 3.00 17.24
N GLU A 63 16.90 4.14 16.53
CA GLU A 63 15.76 5.07 16.54
C GLU A 63 14.47 4.39 16.09
N PHE A 64 14.52 3.60 15.01
CA PHE A 64 13.35 2.93 14.46
C PHE A 64 13.12 1.52 15.01
N LYS A 65 13.99 1.04 15.91
CA LYS A 65 13.92 -0.29 16.53
C LYS A 65 13.67 -1.43 15.54
N ILE A 66 14.38 -1.41 14.41
CA ILE A 66 14.25 -2.43 13.36
C ILE A 66 15.04 -3.66 13.82
N ASN A 67 14.37 -4.53 14.57
CA ASN A 67 14.94 -5.71 15.21
C ASN A 67 14.56 -7.03 14.51
N SER A 68 13.51 -7.06 13.69
CA SER A 68 13.13 -8.24 12.93
C SER A 68 12.58 -7.82 11.56
N THR A 69 13.17 -8.37 10.50
CA THR A 69 12.58 -8.31 9.16
C THR A 69 12.10 -9.71 8.84
N GLU A 70 10.79 -9.87 8.73
CA GLU A 70 10.20 -11.10 8.22
C GLU A 70 10.43 -11.20 6.71
N THR A 71 10.98 -12.31 6.25
CA THR A 71 11.02 -12.61 4.81
C THR A 71 9.65 -13.13 4.41
N ILE A 72 8.84 -12.27 3.80
CA ILE A 72 7.58 -12.68 3.18
C ILE A 72 7.94 -13.53 1.95
N GLN A 73 7.67 -14.84 2.02
CA GLN A 73 7.83 -15.69 0.84
C GLN A 73 6.83 -15.25 -0.22
N SER A 74 7.31 -15.03 -1.46
CA SER A 74 6.40 -14.76 -2.58
C SER A 74 5.56 -16.01 -2.80
N VAL A 75 4.29 -15.96 -2.43
CA VAL A 75 3.34 -17.03 -2.75
C VAL A 75 3.02 -16.89 -4.25
N ARG A 76 3.76 -17.64 -5.09
CA ARG A 76 3.54 -17.61 -6.55
C ARG A 76 2.28 -18.37 -6.95
N HIS A 77 1.83 -19.31 -6.14
CA HIS A 77 0.56 -20.02 -6.28
C HIS A 77 0.03 -20.39 -4.90
N LEU A 78 -1.01 -19.69 -4.45
CA LEU A 78 -1.78 -20.10 -3.26
C LEU A 78 -2.90 -21.01 -3.76
N SER A 79 -2.59 -22.29 -3.99
CA SER A 79 -3.55 -23.26 -4.57
C SER A 79 -4.73 -23.58 -3.65
N GLU A 80 -4.66 -23.22 -2.37
CA GLU A 80 -5.65 -23.57 -1.34
C GLU A 80 -6.43 -22.36 -0.80
N LEU A 81 -6.24 -21.16 -1.37
CA LEU A 81 -7.08 -20.02 -0.98
C LEU A 81 -8.47 -20.18 -1.58
N THR A 82 -9.38 -20.76 -0.81
CA THR A 82 -10.81 -20.58 -1.03
C THR A 82 -11.15 -19.14 -0.63
N THR A 83 -10.99 -18.20 -1.55
CA THR A 83 -11.53 -16.85 -1.37
C THR A 83 -13.04 -16.97 -1.28
N ASP A 84 -13.63 -16.47 -0.19
CA ASP A 84 -15.08 -16.31 -0.02
C ASP A 84 -15.60 -15.11 -0.84
N VAL A 85 -15.02 -14.91 -2.03
CA VAL A 85 -15.29 -13.80 -2.93
C VAL A 85 -15.83 -14.39 -4.21
N GLU A 86 -17.12 -14.22 -4.44
CA GLU A 86 -17.76 -14.56 -5.70
C GLU A 86 -17.53 -13.42 -6.71
N THR A 87 -16.91 -13.74 -7.84
CA THR A 87 -16.73 -12.79 -8.95
C THR A 87 -17.80 -13.05 -10.00
N HIS A 88 -18.62 -12.04 -10.28
CA HIS A 88 -19.63 -12.08 -11.34
C HIS A 88 -19.42 -10.93 -12.33
N ILE A 89 -19.48 -11.24 -13.62
CA ILE A 89 -19.39 -10.25 -14.70
C ILE A 89 -20.67 -10.34 -15.51
N ALA A 90 -21.48 -9.28 -15.49
CA ALA A 90 -22.70 -9.21 -16.26
C ALA A 90 -22.41 -9.22 -17.76
N GLU A 91 -23.20 -9.97 -18.54
CA GLU A 91 -23.03 -10.08 -19.99
C GLU A 91 -23.30 -8.76 -20.74
N THR A 92 -24.19 -7.92 -20.20
CA THR A 92 -24.53 -6.62 -20.78
C THR A 92 -24.70 -5.56 -19.70
N LYS A 93 -24.61 -4.29 -20.11
CA LYS A 93 -24.84 -3.14 -19.24
C LYS A 93 -26.25 -3.14 -18.64
N GLU A 94 -27.27 -3.49 -19.44
CA GLU A 94 -28.66 -3.55 -18.99
C GLU A 94 -28.87 -4.65 -17.95
N ARG A 95 -28.15 -5.77 -18.08
CA ARG A 95 -28.14 -6.83 -17.06
C ARG A 95 -27.47 -6.36 -15.77
N ALA A 96 -26.33 -5.68 -15.86
CA ALA A 96 -25.64 -5.13 -14.69
C ALA A 96 -26.54 -4.19 -13.86
N TYR A 97 -27.32 -3.32 -14.52
CA TYR A 97 -28.26 -2.45 -13.80
C TYR A 97 -29.39 -3.23 -13.12
N LYS A 98 -29.95 -4.25 -13.78
CA LYS A 98 -31.00 -5.09 -13.19
C LYS A 98 -30.47 -5.90 -12.00
N GLU A 99 -29.27 -6.42 -12.10
CA GLU A 99 -28.60 -7.13 -11.00
C GLU A 99 -28.34 -6.20 -9.82
N ASP A 100 -27.87 -4.97 -10.06
CA ASP A 100 -27.71 -3.96 -9.00
C ASP A 100 -29.04 -3.56 -8.34
N GLU A 101 -30.14 -3.48 -9.10
CA GLU A 101 -31.47 -3.23 -8.53
C GLU A 101 -31.98 -4.39 -7.68
N MET A 102 -31.60 -5.63 -8.01
CA MET A 102 -31.98 -6.85 -7.30
C MET A 102 -31.02 -7.23 -6.16
N ALA A 103 -29.90 -6.52 -6.04
CA ALA A 103 -28.89 -6.72 -5.00
C ALA A 103 -29.52 -6.63 -3.60
N ARG A 104 -29.23 -7.61 -2.75
CA ARG A 104 -29.78 -7.70 -1.38
C ARG A 104 -28.84 -7.07 -0.35
N GLU A 105 -27.62 -6.76 -0.77
CA GLU A 105 -26.56 -6.20 0.02
C GLU A 105 -26.94 -4.78 0.47
N GLU A 106 -26.96 -4.57 1.79
CA GLU A 106 -27.28 -3.25 2.36
C GLU A 106 -26.21 -2.21 2.01
N LEU A 107 -24.94 -2.63 2.00
CA LEU A 107 -23.78 -1.81 1.65
C LEU A 107 -23.21 -2.24 0.30
N ARG A 108 -23.05 -1.27 -0.61
CA ARG A 108 -22.53 -1.49 -1.95
C ARG A 108 -21.45 -0.48 -2.28
N ALA A 109 -20.27 -0.97 -2.62
CA ALA A 109 -19.15 -0.13 -3.04
C ALA A 109 -19.04 -0.17 -4.58
N TYR A 110 -19.04 0.99 -5.21
CA TYR A 110 -18.84 1.16 -6.64
C TYR A 110 -17.51 1.85 -6.86
N SER A 111 -16.72 1.40 -7.82
CA SER A 111 -15.48 2.05 -8.21
C SER A 111 -15.30 2.09 -9.71
N ASP A 112 -14.57 3.09 -10.17
CA ASP A 112 -14.21 3.23 -11.57
C ASP A 112 -12.85 3.91 -11.72
N GLY A 113 -12.18 3.61 -12.84
CA GLY A 113 -10.98 4.28 -13.31
C GLY A 113 -11.34 5.30 -14.39
N SER A 114 -10.62 6.42 -14.44
CA SER A 114 -10.85 7.40 -15.51
C SER A 114 -9.55 7.95 -16.07
N MET A 115 -9.61 8.30 -17.35
CA MET A 115 -8.62 9.13 -18.03
C MET A 115 -9.35 10.28 -18.70
N ILE A 116 -9.07 11.51 -18.27
CA ILE A 116 -9.67 12.74 -18.80
C ILE A 116 -8.61 13.83 -18.89
N ASP A 117 -8.60 14.57 -19.99
CA ASP A 117 -7.69 15.70 -20.23
C ASP A 117 -6.20 15.39 -19.95
N GLY A 118 -5.74 14.19 -20.32
CA GLY A 118 -4.36 13.74 -20.09
C GLY A 118 -4.04 13.37 -18.64
N GLY A 119 -5.04 13.31 -17.77
CA GLY A 119 -4.94 12.90 -16.37
C GLY A 119 -5.58 11.54 -16.12
N VAL A 120 -4.95 10.71 -15.30
CA VAL A 120 -5.44 9.40 -14.88
C VAL A 120 -5.79 9.41 -13.40
N GLY A 121 -6.88 8.76 -13.03
CA GLY A 121 -7.30 8.61 -11.65
C GLY A 121 -8.31 7.49 -11.45
N GLY A 122 -8.78 7.38 -10.21
CA GLY A 122 -9.86 6.47 -9.84
C GLY A 122 -10.80 7.12 -8.84
N ALA A 123 -12.02 6.60 -8.77
CA ALA A 123 -13.02 7.02 -7.82
C ALA A 123 -13.72 5.80 -7.22
N ALA A 124 -14.22 5.95 -5.99
CA ALA A 124 -15.09 4.98 -5.36
C ALA A 124 -16.18 5.66 -4.53
N VAL A 125 -17.33 5.02 -4.42
CA VAL A 125 -18.50 5.47 -3.67
C VAL A 125 -19.06 4.30 -2.88
N LEU A 126 -19.34 4.52 -1.60
CA LEU A 126 -20.03 3.58 -0.73
C LEU A 126 -21.48 4.02 -0.56
N MET A 127 -22.40 3.15 -0.96
CA MET A 127 -23.84 3.36 -0.88
C MET A 127 -24.43 2.46 0.22
N LYS A 128 -25.44 2.97 0.92
CA LYS A 128 -26.32 2.20 1.79
C LYS A 128 -27.74 2.28 1.24
N GLY A 129 -28.24 1.20 0.66
CA GLY A 129 -29.46 1.28 -0.17
C GLY A 129 -29.29 2.31 -1.28
N LYS A 130 -30.12 3.37 -1.31
CA LYS A 130 -30.05 4.47 -2.28
C LYS A 130 -29.26 5.70 -1.78
N GLU A 131 -28.76 5.67 -0.54
CA GLU A 131 -28.07 6.79 0.08
C GLU A 131 -26.55 6.66 -0.11
N LYS A 132 -25.90 7.76 -0.50
CA LYS A 132 -24.43 7.84 -0.55
C LYS A 132 -23.88 8.13 0.84
N ILE A 133 -23.09 7.19 1.38
CA ILE A 133 -22.49 7.31 2.71
C ILE A 133 -21.12 7.98 2.63
N ARG A 134 -20.25 7.53 1.71
CA ARG A 134 -18.89 8.05 1.54
C ARG A 134 -18.47 8.02 0.08
N GLU A 135 -17.55 8.91 -0.29
CA GLU A 135 -16.88 8.88 -1.60
C GLU A 135 -15.39 9.19 -1.46
N ARG A 136 -14.60 8.66 -2.37
CA ARG A 136 -13.17 8.95 -2.53
C ARG A 136 -12.84 9.11 -4.00
N ARG A 137 -11.95 10.05 -4.30
CA ARG A 137 -11.35 10.23 -5.63
C ARG A 137 -9.85 10.37 -5.45
N PHE A 138 -9.07 9.84 -6.39
CA PHE A 138 -7.63 9.94 -6.37
C PHE A 138 -7.10 10.20 -7.78
N TYR A 139 -6.35 11.27 -7.92
CA TYR A 139 -5.59 11.57 -9.13
C TYR A 139 -4.25 10.85 -9.05
N LEU A 140 -4.02 9.93 -10.00
CA LEU A 140 -2.82 9.11 -10.05
C LEU A 140 -1.65 9.84 -10.73
N GLY A 141 -1.92 10.56 -11.83
CA GLY A 141 -0.90 11.32 -12.55
C GLY A 141 -1.22 11.53 -14.03
N SER A 142 -0.22 11.94 -14.81
CA SER A 142 -0.35 12.11 -16.27
C SER A 142 -0.57 10.77 -16.99
N ALA A 143 -1.37 10.80 -18.06
CA ALA A 143 -1.59 9.71 -19.01
C ALA A 143 -0.31 9.30 -19.77
N ASP A 144 0.73 10.14 -19.77
CA ASP A 144 2.04 9.77 -20.32
C ASP A 144 2.77 8.73 -19.46
N LYS A 145 2.42 8.67 -18.17
CA LYS A 145 3.07 7.81 -17.18
C LYS A 145 2.16 6.69 -16.69
N TYR A 146 0.86 6.95 -16.63
CA TYR A 146 -0.13 6.03 -16.09
C TYR A 146 -1.23 5.74 -17.10
N THR A 147 -1.87 4.58 -16.98
CA THR A 147 -2.91 4.09 -17.88
C THR A 147 -4.28 4.02 -17.20
N VAL A 148 -5.35 3.92 -17.99
CA VAL A 148 -6.72 3.71 -17.45
C VAL A 148 -6.78 2.49 -16.52
N TYR A 149 -6.07 1.40 -16.87
CA TYR A 149 -6.00 0.19 -16.05
C TYR A 149 -5.44 0.45 -14.65
N GLU A 150 -4.41 1.30 -14.53
CA GLU A 150 -3.90 1.69 -13.20
C GLU A 150 -4.90 2.58 -12.46
N GLY A 151 -5.68 3.38 -13.17
CA GLY A 151 -6.84 4.10 -12.64
C GLY A 151 -7.93 3.18 -12.08
N GLU A 152 -8.25 2.09 -12.77
CA GLU A 152 -9.21 1.07 -12.31
C GLU A 152 -8.71 0.39 -11.02
N VAL A 153 -7.43 0.01 -10.98
CA VAL A 153 -6.80 -0.57 -9.77
C VAL A 153 -6.86 0.42 -8.60
N VAL A 154 -6.58 1.70 -8.85
CA VAL A 154 -6.76 2.76 -7.84
C VAL A 154 -8.21 2.82 -7.37
N GLY A 155 -9.19 2.76 -8.28
CA GLY A 155 -10.62 2.68 -7.96
C GLY A 155 -10.94 1.54 -6.99
N MET A 156 -10.46 0.33 -7.27
CA MET A 156 -10.65 -0.84 -6.40
C MET A 156 -10.02 -0.63 -5.01
N ILE A 157 -8.80 -0.09 -4.94
CA ILE A 157 -8.15 0.23 -3.67
C ILE A 157 -8.97 1.25 -2.87
N LEU A 158 -9.55 2.24 -3.55
CA LEU A 158 -10.41 3.23 -2.90
C LEU A 158 -11.71 2.61 -2.37
N ALA A 159 -12.31 1.67 -3.11
CA ALA A 159 -13.51 0.95 -2.66
C ALA A 159 -13.25 0.16 -1.37
N VAL A 160 -12.13 -0.58 -1.30
CA VAL A 160 -11.74 -1.31 -0.09
C VAL A 160 -11.49 -0.36 1.08
N LYS A 161 -10.92 0.82 0.85
CA LYS A 161 -10.72 1.84 1.90
C LYS A 161 -12.00 2.52 2.39
N LEU A 162 -13.11 2.38 1.66
CA LEU A 162 -14.38 2.97 2.05
C LEU A 162 -15.18 2.08 3.00
N LEU A 163 -15.04 0.76 2.85
CA LEU A 163 -15.52 -0.28 3.77
C LEU A 163 -14.83 -0.14 5.14
#